data_AF-A0A6S6UEI6-F1
#
_entry.id   AF-A0A6S6UEI6-F1
#
_cell.length_a   1.000
_cell.length_b   1.000
_cell.length_c   1.000
_cell.angle_alpha   90.00
_cell.angle_beta   90.00
_cell.angle_gamma   90.00
#
_symmetry.space_group_name_H-M   'P 1'
#
loop_
_entity.id
_entity.type
_entity.pdbx_description
1 polymer ?
#
loop_
_entity_poly.entity_id
_entity_poly.type
_entity_poly.pdbx_seq_one_letter_code
_entity_poly.pdbx_strand_id
1 'polypeptide(L)'
;MFDAGFLEMLLIGVIALLVIGPDRLPGIAAKLGRWIGKARAFVANTRSDIERELRTEEMRSLLEKQESEIRELRDIMQDRTKGVRKEMEEASEQLKSSGNQVNDSLNKMVDSVKPNEK
;
A
#
# COMPACT_ATOMS: atom_id res chain seq x y z
N MET A 1 -5.32 -21.60 12.76
CA MET A 1 -5.79 -23.00 12.77
C MET A 1 -4.70 -24.02 12.45
N PHE A 2 -3.44 -23.59 12.29
CA PHE A 2 -2.27 -24.47 12.34
C PHE A 2 -1.28 -23.75 13.25
N ASP A 3 -1.33 -24.07 14.54
CA ASP A 3 -0.31 -23.60 15.47
C ASP A 3 0.88 -24.52 15.29
N ALA A 4 2.06 -23.99 14.94
CA ALA A 4 3.25 -24.80 14.67
C ALA A 4 3.84 -25.29 15.99
N GLY A 5 3.12 -26.19 16.67
CA GLY A 5 3.52 -26.82 17.90
C GLY A 5 4.48 -27.98 17.66
N PHE A 6 5.13 -28.40 18.74
CA PHE A 6 6.04 -29.55 18.73
C PHE A 6 5.31 -30.85 18.30
N LEU A 7 4.05 -31.01 18.72
CA LEU A 7 3.24 -32.17 18.40
C LEU A 7 2.92 -32.26 16.90
N GLU A 8 2.57 -31.15 16.28
CA GLU A 8 2.29 -31.06 14.85
C GLU A 8 3.53 -31.41 14.02
N MET A 9 4.71 -30.89 14.41
CA MET A 9 5.98 -31.23 13.76
C MET A 9 6.32 -32.72 13.89
N LEU A 10 6.05 -33.33 15.04
CA LEU A 10 6.26 -34.76 15.26
C LEU A 10 5.30 -35.61 14.40
N LEU A 11 4.02 -35.22 14.33
CA LEU A 11 3.02 -35.89 13.49
C LEU A 11 3.41 -35.84 12.00
N ILE A 12 3.82 -34.67 11.50
CA ILE A 12 4.32 -34.51 10.13
C ILE A 12 5.56 -35.38 9.91
N GLY A 13 6.47 -35.45 10.89
CA GLY A 13 7.63 -36.32 10.84
C GLY A 13 7.27 -37.80 10.69
N VAL A 14 6.31 -38.30 11.48
CA VAL A 14 5.82 -39.67 11.39
C VAL A 14 5.17 -39.95 10.03
N ILE A 15 4.32 -39.04 9.54
CA ILE A 15 3.68 -39.18 8.22
C ILE A 15 4.74 -39.19 7.12
N ALA A 16 5.73 -38.30 7.18
CA ALA A 16 6.82 -38.25 6.23
C ALA A 16 7.64 -39.55 6.24
N LEU A 17 7.92 -40.13 7.41
CA LEU A 17 8.56 -41.43 7.54
C LEU A 17 7.73 -42.56 6.92
N LEU A 18 6.41 -42.53 7.05
CA LEU A 18 5.52 -43.53 6.45
C LEU A 18 5.47 -43.43 4.92
N VAL A 19 5.33 -42.22 4.38
CA VAL A 19 5.12 -41.98 2.95
C VAL A 19 6.43 -42.13 2.15
N ILE A 20 7.51 -41.54 2.65
CA ILE A 20 8.81 -41.52 1.96
C ILE A 20 9.67 -42.71 2.37
N GLY A 21 9.51 -43.20 3.61
CA GLY A 21 10.33 -44.24 4.21
C GLY A 21 11.48 -43.65 5.05
N PRO A 22 11.81 -44.28 6.20
CA PRO A 22 12.87 -43.81 7.11
C PRO A 22 14.26 -43.77 6.47
N ASP A 23 14.55 -44.66 5.53
CA ASP A 23 15.85 -44.72 4.87
C ASP A 23 16.05 -43.62 3.81
N ARG A 24 14.95 -43.10 3.24
CA ARG A 24 14.99 -42.14 2.12
C ARG A 24 14.86 -40.69 2.58
N LEU A 25 14.14 -40.46 3.67
CA LEU A 25 13.96 -39.14 4.28
C LEU A 25 15.28 -38.39 4.56
N PRO A 26 16.30 -38.98 5.21
CA PRO A 26 17.58 -38.31 5.45
C PRO A 26 18.31 -37.95 4.15
N GLY A 27 18.16 -38.77 3.10
CA GLY A 27 18.69 -38.47 1.77
C GLY A 27 18.03 -37.25 1.13
N ILE A 28 16.71 -37.09 1.26
CA ILE A 28 15.97 -35.93 0.74
C ILE A 28 16.30 -34.67 1.55
N ALA A 29 16.32 -34.77 2.88
CA ALA A 29 16.71 -33.66 3.75
C ALA A 29 18.13 -33.17 3.43
N ALA A 30 19.08 -34.09 3.19
CA ALA A 30 20.44 -33.73 2.79
C ALA A 30 20.49 -33.04 1.42
N LYS A 31 19.65 -33.45 0.46
CA LYS A 31 19.56 -32.78 -0.86
C LYS A 31 18.99 -31.37 -0.74
N LEU A 32 17.86 -31.22 -0.04
CA LEU A 32 17.23 -29.92 0.21
C LEU A 32 18.16 -28.99 1.00
N GLY A 33 18.80 -29.52 2.05
CA GLY A 33 19.77 -28.78 2.85
C GLY A 33 20.97 -28.30 2.03
N ARG A 34 21.51 -29.13 1.12
CA ARG A 34 22.57 -28.71 0.19
C ARG A 34 22.09 -27.64 -0.78
N TRP A 35 20.85 -27.71 -1.27
CA TRP A 35 20.29 -26.70 -2.18
C TRP A 35 20.09 -25.36 -1.47
N ILE A 36 19.46 -25.37 -0.30
CA ILE A 36 19.27 -24.18 0.53
C ILE A 36 20.63 -23.61 0.96
N GLY A 37 21.57 -24.47 1.34
CA GLY A 37 22.94 -24.07 1.70
C GLY A 37 23.68 -23.40 0.54
N LYS A 38 23.58 -23.95 -0.68
CA LYS A 38 24.15 -23.34 -1.88
C LYS A 38 23.49 -22.01 -2.22
N ALA A 39 22.16 -21.91 -2.13
CA ALA A 39 21.44 -20.66 -2.35
C ALA A 39 21.85 -19.60 -1.33
N ARG A 40 21.94 -19.97 -0.05
CA ARG A 40 22.41 -19.08 1.03
C ARG A 40 23.84 -18.63 0.80
N ALA A 41 24.74 -19.55 0.41
CA ALA A 41 26.13 -19.24 0.10
C ALA A 41 26.23 -18.32 -1.13
N PHE A 42 25.42 -18.55 -2.17
CA PHE A 42 25.35 -17.69 -3.34
C PHE A 42 24.91 -16.28 -2.98
N VAL A 43 23.84 -16.12 -2.19
CA VAL A 43 23.39 -14.81 -1.71
C VAL A 43 24.45 -14.14 -0.83
N ALA A 44 25.15 -14.90 0.02
CA ALA A 44 26.21 -14.36 0.88
C ALA A 44 27.43 -13.88 0.08
N ASN A 45 27.86 -14.66 -0.93
CA ASN A 45 28.98 -14.32 -1.79
C ASN A 45 28.64 -13.13 -2.68
N THR A 46 27.48 -13.16 -3.34
CA THR A 46 26.99 -12.04 -4.15
C THR A 46 26.81 -10.79 -3.32
N ARG A 47 26.32 -10.88 -2.06
CA ARG A 47 26.27 -9.73 -1.16
C ARG A 47 27.67 -9.21 -0.83
N SER A 48 28.66 -10.08 -0.62
CA SER A 48 30.03 -9.67 -0.34
C SER A 48 30.72 -9.03 -1.54
N ASP A 49 30.45 -9.50 -2.75
CA ASP A 49 30.99 -8.96 -4.01
C ASP A 49 30.29 -7.64 -4.36
N ILE A 50 28.96 -7.59 -4.19
CA ILE A 50 28.16 -6.37 -4.28
C ILE A 50 28.61 -5.34 -3.24
N GLU A 51 28.90 -5.70 -2.00
CA GLU A 51 29.35 -4.75 -0.97
C GLU A 51 30.79 -4.25 -1.20
N ARG A 52 31.58 -4.98 -1.99
CA ARG A 52 32.93 -4.56 -2.41
C ARG A 52 32.92 -3.67 -3.67
N GLU A 53 31.92 -3.80 -4.54
CA GLU A 53 31.83 -3.07 -5.82
C GLU A 53 30.75 -1.95 -5.81
N LEU A 54 29.61 -2.16 -5.13
CA LEU A 54 28.68 -1.10 -4.74
C LEU A 54 29.25 -0.33 -3.55
N ARG A 55 30.15 0.61 -3.85
CA ARG A 55 30.21 1.82 -3.03
C ARG A 55 28.80 2.41 -2.99
N THR A 56 28.37 2.71 -1.78
CA THR A 56 27.12 3.30 -1.29
C THR A 56 26.47 4.42 -2.13
N GLU A 57 27.09 4.90 -3.21
CA GLU A 57 26.62 5.95 -4.13
C GLU A 57 25.38 5.55 -4.94
N GLU A 58 25.30 4.32 -5.47
CA GLU A 58 24.22 3.97 -6.41
C GLU A 58 22.90 3.65 -5.70
N MET A 59 22.94 2.86 -4.61
CA MET A 59 21.75 2.63 -3.78
C MET A 59 21.28 3.91 -3.07
N ARG A 60 22.19 4.78 -2.61
CA ARG A 60 21.80 6.10 -2.10
C ARG A 60 21.18 6.96 -3.20
N SER A 61 21.77 7.02 -4.40
CA SER A 61 21.24 7.87 -5.47
C SER A 61 19.88 7.40 -5.99
N LEU A 62 19.58 6.09 -5.97
CA LEU A 62 18.26 5.56 -6.30
C LEU A 62 17.22 5.90 -5.22
N LEU A 63 17.59 5.80 -3.94
CA LEU A 63 16.72 6.18 -2.82
C LEU A 63 16.48 7.70 -2.79
N GLU A 64 17.52 8.50 -3.04
CA GLU A 64 17.49 9.97 -3.00
C GLU A 64 16.70 10.54 -4.20
N LYS A 65 16.85 9.96 -5.40
CA LYS A 65 16.01 10.31 -6.57
C LYS A 65 14.53 10.04 -6.29
N GLN A 66 14.21 8.87 -5.74
CA GLN A 66 12.82 8.51 -5.44
C GLN A 66 12.21 9.42 -4.36
N GLU A 67 13.00 9.83 -3.36
CA GLU A 67 12.54 10.78 -2.33
C GLU A 67 12.35 12.20 -2.89
N SER A 68 13.19 12.63 -3.83
CA SER A 68 13.06 13.94 -4.49
C SER A 68 11.83 14.01 -5.41
N GLU A 69 11.57 12.94 -6.15
CA GLU A 69 10.43 12.84 -7.06
C GLU A 69 9.11 12.77 -6.27
N ILE A 70 9.08 12.05 -5.15
CA ILE A 70 7.93 12.03 -4.23
C ILE A 70 7.70 13.40 -3.59
N ARG A 71 8.75 14.17 -3.26
CA ARG A 71 8.61 15.54 -2.72
C ARG A 71 8.01 16.50 -3.74
N GLU A 72 8.50 16.51 -4.98
CA GLU A 72 7.92 17.33 -6.04
C GLU A 72 6.47 16.96 -6.35
N LEU A 73 6.14 15.66 -6.40
CA LEU A 73 4.75 15.22 -6.54
C LEU A 73 3.88 15.73 -5.38
N ARG A 74 4.42 15.78 -4.16
CA ARG A 74 3.70 16.23 -2.96
C ARG A 74 3.45 17.73 -2.97
N ASP A 75 4.41 18.54 -3.42
CA ASP A 75 4.26 19.99 -3.55
C ASP A 75 3.27 20.35 -4.68
N ILE A 76 3.37 19.69 -5.84
CA ILE A 76 2.41 19.88 -6.94
C ILE A 76 0.99 19.45 -6.53
N MET A 77 0.87 18.33 -5.81
CA MET A 77 -0.41 17.88 -5.26
C MET A 77 -0.97 18.88 -4.24
N GLN A 78 -0.13 19.40 -3.34
CA GLN A 78 -0.57 20.33 -2.30
C GLN A 78 -1.01 21.67 -2.88
N ASP A 79 -0.32 22.20 -3.88
CA ASP A 79 -0.69 23.45 -4.54
C ASP A 79 -1.93 23.30 -5.42
N ARG A 80 -2.05 22.18 -6.15
CA ARG A 80 -3.30 21.86 -6.87
C ARG A 80 -4.48 21.66 -5.91
N THR A 81 -4.27 21.01 -4.77
CA THR A 81 -5.33 20.80 -3.77
C THR A 81 -5.78 22.13 -3.14
N LYS A 82 -4.85 23.08 -2.91
CA LYS A 82 -5.21 24.43 -2.43
C LYS A 82 -5.99 25.23 -3.47
N GLY A 83 -5.58 25.19 -4.74
CA GLY A 83 -6.29 25.85 -5.84
C GLY A 83 -7.70 25.30 -6.02
N VAL A 84 -7.83 23.97 -6.09
CA VAL A 84 -9.13 23.27 -6.20
C VAL A 84 -10.03 23.57 -5.01
N ARG A 85 -9.50 23.60 -3.78
CA ARG A 85 -10.29 23.93 -2.60
C ARG A 85 -10.83 25.36 -2.67
N LYS A 86 -10.03 26.30 -3.15
CA LYS A 86 -10.42 27.71 -3.27
C LYS A 86 -11.48 27.93 -4.35
N GLU A 87 -11.31 27.32 -5.51
CA GLU A 87 -12.32 27.32 -6.59
C GLU A 87 -13.63 26.65 -6.14
N MET A 88 -13.54 25.55 -5.38
CA MET A 88 -14.71 24.84 -4.86
C MET A 88 -15.42 25.63 -3.75
N GLU A 89 -14.70 26.40 -2.95
CA GLU A 89 -15.24 27.30 -1.92
C GLU A 89 -15.94 28.50 -2.56
N GLU A 90 -15.33 29.13 -3.58
CA GLU A 90 -15.94 30.21 -4.37
C GLU A 90 -17.19 29.73 -5.13
N ALA A 91 -17.14 28.53 -5.73
CA ALA A 91 -18.31 27.92 -6.37
C ALA A 91 -19.41 27.58 -5.34
N SER A 92 -19.04 27.10 -4.16
CA SER A 92 -19.98 26.82 -3.07
C SER A 92 -20.65 28.10 -2.55
N GLU A 93 -19.92 29.22 -2.45
CA GLU A 93 -20.48 30.52 -2.08
C GLU A 93 -21.43 31.09 -3.14
N GLN A 94 -21.08 30.95 -4.43
CA GLN A 94 -21.97 31.32 -5.53
C GLN A 94 -23.23 30.44 -5.58
N LEU A 95 -23.09 29.14 -5.31
CA LEU A 95 -24.22 28.21 -5.22
C LEU A 95 -25.10 28.48 -3.99
N LYS A 96 -24.52 28.83 -2.84
CA LYS A 96 -25.26 29.23 -1.63
C LYS A 96 -26.02 30.53 -1.83
N SER A 97 -25.40 31.53 -2.45
CA SER A 97 -26.05 32.81 -2.72
C SER A 97 -27.15 32.67 -3.79
N SER A 98 -26.90 31.90 -4.86
CA SER A 98 -27.92 31.54 -5.85
C SER A 98 -29.05 30.70 -5.25
N GLY A 99 -28.72 29.74 -4.37
CA GLY A 99 -29.70 28.91 -3.68
C GLY A 99 -30.61 29.71 -2.74
N ASN A 100 -30.05 30.63 -1.97
CA ASN A 100 -30.85 31.54 -1.14
C ASN A 100 -31.71 32.48 -1.97
N GLN A 101 -31.19 33.01 -3.09
CA GLN A 101 -31.96 33.89 -3.98
C GLN A 101 -33.11 33.14 -4.67
N VAL A 102 -32.89 31.88 -5.07
CA VAL A 102 -33.94 31.00 -5.60
C VAL A 102 -34.97 30.69 -4.53
N ASN A 103 -34.55 30.39 -3.30
CA ASN A 103 -35.46 30.11 -2.19
C ASN A 103 -36.30 31.33 -1.81
N ASP A 104 -35.72 32.52 -1.76
CA ASP A 104 -36.42 33.78 -1.49
C ASP A 104 -37.40 34.13 -2.62
N SER A 105 -37.05 33.82 -3.86
CA SER A 105 -37.92 34.02 -5.02
C SER A 105 -39.11 33.05 -4.99
N LEU A 106 -38.85 31.78 -4.64
CA LEU A 106 -39.89 30.77 -4.46
C LEU A 106 -40.84 31.15 -3.31
N ASN A 107 -40.31 31.62 -2.18
CA ASN A 107 -41.13 32.00 -1.03
C ASN A 107 -42.01 33.22 -1.35
N LYS A 108 -41.47 34.23 -2.05
CA LYS A 108 -42.26 35.38 -2.54
C LYS A 108 -43.34 34.97 -3.53
N MET A 109 -43.06 34.01 -4.42
CA MET A 109 -44.08 33.47 -5.34
C MET A 109 -45.16 32.70 -4.58
N VAL A 110 -44.79 31.86 -3.62
CA VAL A 110 -45.71 31.11 -2.75
C VAL A 110 -46.60 32.06 -1.95
N ASP A 111 -46.04 33.13 -1.39
CA ASP A 111 -46.79 34.15 -0.66
C ASP A 111 -47.72 34.97 -1.58
N SER A 112 -47.32 35.21 -2.83
CA SER A 112 -48.15 35.90 -3.82
C SER A 112 -49.27 35.04 -4.42
N VAL A 113 -49.22 33.71 -4.25
CA VAL A 113 -50.23 32.76 -4.74
C VAL A 113 -51.22 32.37 -3.63
N LYS A 114 -50.94 32.68 -2.36
CA LYS A 114 -51.88 32.43 -1.27
C LYS A 114 -53.03 33.44 -1.35
N PRO A 115 -54.27 33.04 -1.72
CA PRO A 115 -55.38 33.95 -1.89
C PRO A 115 -55.72 34.57 -0.54
N ASN A 116 -56.01 35.87 -0.56
CA ASN A 116 -56.60 36.61 0.54
C ASN A 116 -58.02 36.07 0.77
N GLU A 117 -58.16 34.99 1.55
CA GLU A 117 -59.45 34.53 2.06
C GLU A 117 -59.93 35.55 3.10
N LYS A 118 -60.93 36.33 2.69
CA LYS A 118 -61.87 37.03 3.56
C LYS A 118 -62.86 36.04 4.17
#